data_AF-A0A7K1NKI1-F1
#
_entry.id   AF-A0A7K1NKI1-F1
#
_cell.length_a   1.000
_cell.length_b   1.000
_cell.length_c   1.000
_cell.angle_alpha   90.00
_cell.angle_beta   90.00
_cell.angle_gamma   90.00
#
_symmetry.space_group_name_H-M   'P 1'
#
loop_
_entity.id
_entity.type
_entity.pdbx_description
1 polymer ?
#
loop_
_entity_poly.entity_id
_entity_poly.type
_entity_poly.pdbx_seq_one_letter_code
_entity_poly.pdbx_strand_id
1 'polypeptide(L)'
;MSSPAPAVRAQVLNGHNRISTQALTSLAKAAAAQALGVDAQDVRADWADDDGLLALSLVAPISAPPLRAAALDPNRVEAFGGSIWDRGVSAKAHILATVAELSGAQLSRVDIRISGVRISQGGRVQ
;
A
#
# COMPACT_ATOMS: atom_id res chain seq x y z
N MET A 1 8.40 34.58 18.15
CA MET A 1 7.97 34.46 16.73
C MET A 1 9.06 33.68 16.01
N SER A 2 8.85 32.39 15.73
CA SER A 2 9.89 31.53 15.14
C SER A 2 9.91 31.68 13.62
N SER A 3 11.08 32.00 13.07
CA SER A 3 11.31 32.06 11.62
C SER A 3 11.10 30.69 10.96
N PRO A 4 10.50 30.63 9.76
CA PRO A 4 10.46 29.41 8.98
C PRO A 4 11.88 29.04 8.52
N ALA A 5 12.21 27.75 8.57
CA ALA A 5 13.47 27.21 8.06
C ALA A 5 13.61 27.48 6.55
N PRO A 6 14.83 27.73 6.04
CA PRO A 6 15.04 28.05 4.64
C PRO A 6 14.64 26.87 3.74
N ALA A 7 13.77 27.14 2.77
CA ALA A 7 13.41 26.17 1.74
C ALA A 7 14.64 25.91 0.85
N VAL A 8 15.19 24.69 0.93
CA VAL A 8 16.28 24.25 0.04
C VAL A 8 15.72 24.19 -1.38
N ARG A 9 16.14 25.12 -2.24
CA ARG A 9 15.82 25.07 -3.67
C ARG A 9 16.44 23.79 -4.24
N ALA A 10 15.59 22.88 -4.72
CA ALA A 10 16.06 21.67 -5.40
C ALA A 10 16.84 22.09 -6.65
N GLN A 11 18.11 21.68 -6.75
CA GLN A 11 18.85 21.80 -8.00
C GLN A 11 18.14 20.94 -9.06
N VAL A 12 17.78 21.57 -10.18
CA VAL A 12 17.22 20.88 -11.34
C VAL A 12 18.38 20.23 -12.08
N LEU A 13 18.49 18.91 -11.97
CA LEU A 13 19.43 18.11 -12.74
C LEU A 13 18.71 17.63 -14.01
N ASN A 14 19.13 18.11 -15.17
CA ASN A 14 18.54 17.69 -16.45
C ASN A 14 18.78 16.19 -16.66
N GLY A 15 17.74 15.45 -17.06
CA GLY A 15 17.80 14.00 -17.26
C GLY A 15 17.63 13.15 -16.00
N HIS A 16 17.39 13.76 -14.84
CA HIS A 16 17.12 13.03 -13.59
C HIS A 16 15.71 13.35 -13.06
N ASN A 17 14.97 12.31 -12.65
CA ASN A 17 13.73 12.49 -11.91
C ASN A 17 14.02 12.39 -10.40
N ARG A 18 13.64 13.41 -9.63
CA ARG A 18 13.75 13.38 -8.17
C ARG A 18 12.38 13.17 -7.57
N ILE A 19 12.16 11.98 -7.03
CA ILE A 19 10.95 11.66 -6.29
C ILE A 19 11.28 11.77 -4.80
N SER A 20 10.50 12.58 -4.07
CA SER A 20 10.69 12.69 -2.63
C SER A 20 10.22 11.41 -1.93
N THR A 21 10.81 11.10 -0.78
CA THR A 21 10.35 9.99 0.06
C THR A 21 8.87 10.15 0.41
N GLN A 22 8.39 11.38 0.63
CA GLN A 22 6.98 11.65 0.89
C GLN A 22 6.07 11.27 -0.29
N ALA A 23 6.51 11.52 -1.52
CA ALA A 23 5.77 11.11 -2.73
C ALA A 23 5.73 9.59 -2.86
N LEU A 24 6.87 8.90 -2.66
CA LEU A 24 6.93 7.43 -2.62
C LEU A 24 6.03 6.84 -1.54
N THR A 25 6.07 7.38 -0.31
CA THR A 25 5.23 6.94 0.81
C THR A 25 3.75 7.14 0.50
N SER A 26 3.37 8.28 -0.10
CA SER A 26 1.97 8.55 -0.49
C SER A 26 1.49 7.56 -1.55
N LEU A 27 2.32 7.28 -2.55
CA LEU A 27 2.03 6.31 -3.60
C LEU A 27 1.89 4.89 -3.03
N ALA A 28 2.83 4.44 -2.20
CA ALA A 28 2.78 3.12 -1.58
C ALA A 28 1.55 2.94 -0.69
N LYS A 29 1.18 3.97 0.08
CA LYS A 29 -0.04 3.97 0.89
C LYS A 29 -1.30 3.86 0.03
N ALA A 30 -1.36 4.57 -1.09
CA ALA A 30 -2.50 4.51 -2.01
C ALA A 30 -2.61 3.13 -2.69
N ALA A 31 -1.49 2.59 -3.20
CA ALA A 31 -1.45 1.27 -3.82
C ALA A 31 -1.86 0.16 -2.82
N ALA A 32 -1.35 0.23 -1.58
CA ALA A 32 -1.69 -0.71 -0.52
C ALA A 32 -3.15 -0.60 -0.09
N ALA A 33 -3.67 0.61 0.07
CA ALA A 33 -5.06 0.88 0.39
C ALA A 33 -6.01 0.25 -0.64
N GLN A 34 -5.72 0.46 -1.92
CA GLN A 34 -6.48 -0.15 -3.02
C GLN A 34 -6.41 -1.68 -2.98
N ALA A 35 -5.21 -2.25 -2.84
CA ALA A 35 -5.02 -3.71 -2.82
C ALA A 35 -5.69 -4.39 -1.63
N LEU A 36 -5.74 -3.73 -0.46
CA LEU A 36 -6.27 -4.29 0.77
C LEU A 36 -7.74 -3.89 1.03
N GLY A 37 -8.30 -2.99 0.22
CA GLY A 37 -9.67 -2.51 0.33
C GLY A 37 -9.94 -1.64 1.55
N VAL A 38 -8.97 -0.81 1.95
CA VAL A 38 -9.01 0.06 3.14
C VAL A 38 -8.65 1.50 2.77
N ASP A 39 -8.81 2.44 3.70
CA ASP A 39 -8.41 3.83 3.47
C ASP A 39 -6.89 4.00 3.58
N ALA A 40 -6.30 4.86 2.73
CA ALA A 40 -4.86 5.14 2.78
C ALA A 40 -4.39 5.74 4.11
N GLN A 41 -5.28 6.41 4.87
CA GLN A 41 -4.95 6.90 6.21
C GLN A 41 -4.66 5.77 7.22
N ASP A 42 -5.24 4.58 7.01
CA ASP A 42 -5.04 3.40 7.86
C ASP A 42 -3.75 2.63 7.52
N VAL A 43 -3.05 3.02 6.45
CA VAL A 43 -1.81 2.41 6.00
C VAL A 43 -0.60 3.18 6.55
N ARG A 44 0.32 2.48 7.19
CA ARG A 44 1.68 2.97 7.45
C ARG A 44 2.66 2.32 6.48
N ALA A 45 3.62 3.10 6.02
CA ALA A 45 4.63 2.67 5.07
C ALA A 45 6.00 3.21 5.50
N ASP A 46 6.96 2.31 5.58
CA ASP A 46 8.34 2.58 5.95
C ASP A 46 9.26 2.03 4.86
N TRP A 47 10.38 2.72 4.63
CA TRP A 47 11.36 2.41 3.59
C TRP A 47 12.71 2.10 4.22
N ALA A 48 13.39 1.11 3.67
CA ALA A 48 14.79 0.85 3.93
C ALA A 48 15.55 0.71 2.60
N ASP A 49 16.79 1.18 2.59
CA ASP A 49 17.74 0.79 1.54
C ASP A 49 18.07 -0.70 1.70
N ASP A 50 18.15 -1.40 0.58
CA ASP A 50 18.42 -2.82 0.47
C ASP A 50 19.38 -3.02 -0.71
N ASP A 51 20.66 -2.75 -0.47
CA ASP A 51 21.75 -2.82 -1.45
C ASP A 51 21.47 -1.99 -2.72
N GLY A 52 20.99 -0.75 -2.53
CA GLY A 52 20.66 0.16 -3.64
C GLY A 52 19.27 -0.07 -4.26
N LEU A 53 18.52 -1.06 -3.77
CA LEU A 53 17.09 -1.20 -3.99
C LEU A 53 16.31 -0.67 -2.79
N LEU A 54 14.99 -0.51 -2.94
CA LEU A 54 14.10 -0.14 -1.85
C LEU A 54 13.34 -1.34 -1.30
N ALA A 55 13.47 -1.59 0.00
CA ALA A 55 12.57 -2.49 0.74
C ALA A 55 11.41 -1.68 1.34
N LEU A 56 10.18 -2.10 1.03
CA LEU A 56 8.96 -1.49 1.54
C LEU A 56 8.35 -2.34 2.67
N SER A 57 8.16 -1.76 3.85
CA SER A 57 7.40 -2.35 4.95
C SER A 57 6.07 -1.65 5.13
N LEU A 58 4.99 -2.42 5.19
CA LEU A 58 3.62 -1.93 5.34
C LEU A 58 2.97 -2.47 6.60
N VAL A 59 2.23 -1.61 7.30
CA VAL A 59 1.31 -2.01 8.37
C VAL A 59 -0.07 -1.45 8.05
N ALA A 60 -1.04 -2.33 7.83
CA ALA A 60 -2.39 -1.94 7.43
C ALA A 60 -3.43 -2.99 7.86
N PRO A 61 -4.68 -2.58 8.10
CA PRO A 61 -5.77 -3.53 8.16
C PRO A 61 -6.12 -4.07 6.76
N ILE A 62 -6.92 -5.12 6.70
CA ILE A 62 -7.48 -5.67 5.44
C ILE A 62 -9.00 -5.71 5.50
N SER A 63 -9.66 -5.43 4.36
CA SER A 63 -11.11 -5.55 4.25
C SER A 63 -11.56 -7.00 4.29
N ALA A 64 -12.66 -7.33 4.95
CA ALA A 64 -13.22 -8.69 4.92
C ALA A 64 -14.75 -8.67 5.08
N PRO A 65 -15.44 -9.72 4.59
CA PRO A 65 -16.87 -9.86 4.85
C PRO A 65 -17.13 -10.09 6.35
N PRO A 66 -18.34 -9.80 6.86
CA PRO A 66 -18.73 -10.18 8.21
C PRO A 66 -18.59 -11.69 8.42
N LEU A 67 -18.01 -12.12 9.54
CA LEU A 67 -17.76 -13.54 9.83
C LEU A 67 -18.99 -14.43 9.70
N ARG A 68 -20.14 -14.00 10.21
CA ARG A 68 -21.41 -14.74 10.08
C ARG A 68 -21.81 -14.90 8.61
N ALA A 69 -21.61 -13.88 7.78
CA ALA A 69 -21.94 -13.96 6.36
C ALA A 69 -21.00 -14.90 5.61
N ALA A 70 -19.70 -14.86 5.92
CA ALA A 70 -18.72 -15.80 5.35
C ALA A 70 -18.97 -17.25 5.78
N ALA A 71 -19.43 -17.48 7.02
CA ALA A 71 -19.75 -18.80 7.53
C ALA A 71 -21.01 -19.42 6.86
N LEU A 72 -21.96 -18.58 6.45
CA LEU A 72 -23.19 -19.01 5.79
C LEU A 72 -23.00 -19.23 4.28
N ASP A 73 -22.09 -18.49 3.64
CA ASP A 73 -21.85 -18.55 2.20
C ASP A 73 -20.35 -18.41 1.89
N PRO A 74 -19.65 -19.54 1.65
CA PRO A 74 -18.23 -19.53 1.29
C PRO A 74 -17.91 -18.70 0.04
N ASN A 75 -18.86 -18.53 -0.89
CA ASN A 75 -18.65 -17.72 -2.09
C ASN A 75 -18.42 -16.24 -1.76
N ARG A 76 -18.82 -15.78 -0.57
CA ARG A 76 -18.49 -14.42 -0.11
C ARG A 76 -17.01 -14.23 0.17
N VAL A 77 -16.30 -15.27 0.57
CA VAL A 77 -14.84 -15.21 0.74
C VAL A 77 -14.18 -15.09 -0.64
N GLU A 78 -14.63 -15.90 -1.60
CA GLU A 78 -14.18 -15.83 -2.99
C GLU A 78 -14.45 -14.46 -3.63
N ALA A 79 -15.62 -13.87 -3.40
CA ALA A 79 -15.97 -12.54 -3.90
C ALA A 79 -15.05 -11.41 -3.36
N PHE A 80 -14.39 -11.64 -2.23
CA PHE A 80 -13.39 -10.71 -1.69
C PHE A 80 -11.98 -10.94 -2.25
N GLY A 81 -11.79 -11.98 -3.07
CA GLY A 81 -10.48 -12.41 -3.59
C GLY A 81 -9.88 -13.61 -2.85
N GLY A 82 -10.71 -14.39 -2.15
CA GLY A 82 -10.28 -15.60 -1.44
C GLY A 82 -9.84 -15.34 -0.01
N SER A 83 -8.97 -16.21 0.51
CA SER A 83 -8.54 -16.14 1.91
C SER A 83 -7.72 -14.87 2.20
N ILE A 84 -7.55 -14.52 3.47
CA ILE A 84 -6.68 -13.40 3.87
C ILE A 84 -5.25 -13.61 3.36
N TRP A 85 -4.78 -14.87 3.33
CA TRP A 85 -3.46 -15.22 2.82
C TRP A 85 -3.34 -14.96 1.32
N ASP A 86 -4.28 -15.47 0.52
CA ASP A 86 -4.26 -15.29 -0.94
C ASP A 86 -4.30 -13.82 -1.32
N ARG A 87 -5.11 -13.04 -0.61
CA ARG A 87 -5.21 -11.59 -0.80
C ARG A 87 -3.95 -10.87 -0.37
N GLY A 88 -3.28 -11.29 0.70
CA GLY A 88 -1.98 -10.76 1.11
C GLY A 88 -0.90 -11.00 0.06
N VAL A 89 -0.84 -12.22 -0.51
CA VAL A 89 0.10 -12.58 -1.58
C VAL A 89 -0.19 -11.77 -2.85
N SER A 90 -1.46 -11.68 -3.26
CA SER A 90 -1.88 -10.87 -4.41
C SER A 90 -1.57 -9.37 -4.20
N ALA A 91 -1.86 -8.84 -3.01
CA ALA A 91 -1.56 -7.46 -2.66
C ALA A 91 -0.06 -7.16 -2.72
N LYS A 92 0.79 -8.07 -2.21
CA LYS A 92 2.25 -7.91 -2.31
C LYS A 92 2.72 -7.73 -3.76
N ALA A 93 2.24 -8.59 -4.66
CA ALA A 93 2.59 -8.51 -6.07
C ALA A 93 2.06 -7.23 -6.72
N HIS A 94 0.81 -6.87 -6.45
CA HIS A 94 0.18 -5.66 -6.99
C HIS A 94 0.90 -4.38 -6.53
N ILE A 95 1.16 -4.25 -5.23
CA ILE A 95 1.82 -3.07 -4.66
C ILE A 95 3.23 -2.92 -5.23
N LEU A 96 4.00 -4.01 -5.31
CA LEU A 96 5.34 -3.99 -5.89
C LEU A 96 5.29 -3.49 -7.34
N ALA A 97 4.41 -4.07 -8.16
CA ALA A 97 4.27 -3.69 -9.57
C ALA A 97 3.86 -2.22 -9.73
N THR A 98 2.78 -1.80 -9.06
CA THR A 98 2.23 -0.44 -9.16
C THR A 98 3.22 0.62 -8.68
N VAL A 99 3.90 0.37 -7.55
CA VAL A 99 4.87 1.34 -7.04
C VAL A 99 6.09 1.44 -7.97
N ALA A 100 6.62 0.30 -8.44
CA ALA A 100 7.75 0.29 -9.37
C ALA A 100 7.40 0.99 -10.69
N GLU A 101 6.22 0.70 -11.25
CA GLU A 101 5.75 1.31 -12.50
C GLU A 101 5.56 2.83 -12.37
N LEU A 102 4.84 3.28 -11.35
CA LEU A 102 4.44 4.69 -11.23
C LEU A 102 5.56 5.59 -10.68
N SER A 103 6.50 5.04 -9.93
CA SER A 103 7.65 5.81 -9.44
C SER A 103 8.92 5.62 -10.26
N GLY A 104 9.05 4.54 -11.03
CA GLY A 104 10.32 4.15 -11.62
C GLY A 104 11.38 3.71 -10.61
N ALA A 105 11.03 3.58 -9.32
CA ALA A 105 11.93 3.05 -8.30
C ALA A 105 12.04 1.52 -8.42
N GLN A 106 13.22 0.99 -8.10
CA GLN A 106 13.44 -0.45 -8.03
C GLN A 106 13.24 -0.94 -6.60
N LEU A 107 12.27 -1.83 -6.41
CA LEU A 107 11.96 -2.42 -5.11
C LEU A 107 12.49 -3.85 -5.05
N SER A 108 13.16 -4.21 -3.96
CA SER A 108 13.61 -5.59 -3.72
C SER A 108 12.49 -6.46 -3.14
N ARG A 109 11.70 -5.90 -2.22
CA ARG A 109 10.60 -6.59 -1.55
C ARG A 109 9.54 -5.64 -1.02
N VAL A 110 8.36 -6.23 -0.78
CA VAL A 110 7.26 -5.64 -0.04
C VAL A 110 6.87 -6.62 1.06
N ASP A 111 6.94 -6.16 2.30
CA ASP A 111 6.55 -6.91 3.49
C ASP A 111 5.27 -6.28 4.07
N ILE A 112 4.23 -7.09 4.28
CA ILE A 112 2.92 -6.62 4.73
C ILE A 112 2.59 -7.25 6.08
N ARG A 113 2.45 -6.40 7.10
CA ARG A 113 1.90 -6.78 8.40
C ARG A 113 0.43 -6.38 8.46
N ILE A 114 -0.44 -7.38 8.49
CA ILE A 114 -1.87 -7.18 8.73
C ILE A 114 -2.10 -6.82 10.20
N SER A 115 -2.57 -5.60 10.46
CA SER A 115 -2.79 -5.08 11.82
C SER A 115 -4.19 -5.35 12.35
N GLY A 116 -5.14 -5.70 11.47
CA GLY A 116 -6.52 -5.96 11.83
C GLY A 116 -7.41 -6.16 10.61
N VAL A 117 -8.72 -6.20 10.85
CA VAL A 117 -9.73 -6.40 9.81
C VAL A 117 -10.72 -5.24 9.81
N ARG A 118 -11.01 -4.70 8.63
CA ARG A 118 -12.13 -3.77 8.39
C ARG A 118 -13.29 -4.57 7.82
N ILE A 119 -14.42 -4.60 8.52
CA ILE A 119 -15.61 -5.30 8.02
C ILE A 119 -16.26 -4.46 6.93
N SER A 120 -16.41 -5.04 5.73
CA SER A 120 -17.11 -4.45 4.60
C SER A 120 -18.16 -5.41 4.07
N GLN A 121 -19.29 -4.88 3.60
CA GLN A 121 -20.37 -5.70 3.03
C GLN A 121 -20.09 -6.15 1.58
N GLY A 122 -18.97 -5.71 1.00
CA GLY A 122 -18.66 -5.84 -0.42
C GLY A 122 -19.37 -4.75 -1.21
N GLY A 123 -18.64 -4.05 -2.08
CA GLY A 123 -19.20 -2.98 -2.89
C GLY A 123 -20.29 -3.52 -3.82
N ARG A 124 -21.54 -3.12 -3.58
CA ARG A 124 -22.55 -3.16 -4.65
C ARG A 124 -22.17 -2.05 -5.62
N VAL A 125 -21.92 -2.39 -6.88
CA VAL A 125 -22.01 -1.41 -7.96
C VAL A 125 -23.45 -0.91 -7.99
N GLN A 126 -23.65 0.39 -7.83
CA GLN A 126 -24.91 1.07 -8.13
C GLN A 126 -24.76 1.79 -9.46
#